data_AF-A0A3P7L9Q2-F1
#
_entry.id   AF-A0A3P7L9Q2-F1
#
_cell.length_a   1.000
_cell.length_b   1.000
_cell.length_c   1.000
_cell.angle_alpha   90.00
_cell.angle_beta   90.00
_cell.angle_gamma   90.00
#
_symmetry.space_group_name_H-M   'P 1'
#
loop_
_entity.id
_entity.type
_entity.pdbx_description
1 polymer ?
#
loop_
_entity_poly.entity_id
_entity_poly.type
_entity_poly.pdbx_seq_one_letter_code
_entity_poly.pdbx_strand_id
1 'polypeptide(L)'
;MSQADLAARLTMNGVPDAVNVEELQEADIIIIEVGDLAASYKEHFESVNRAYPNAKVAHLELGGQFPFLSRAEEFAAYMEMHFESYHQTPFCPTANDEFDDNRI
;
A
#
# COMPACT_ATOMS: atom_id res chain seq x y z
N MET A 1 -27.44 -17.29 -18.26
CA MET A 1 -26.53 -17.39 -17.09
C MET A 1 -27.37 -17.10 -15.86
N SER A 2 -27.30 -17.96 -14.83
CA SER A 2 -28.13 -17.78 -13.64
C SER A 2 -27.52 -16.76 -12.67
N GLN A 3 -28.34 -16.13 -11.84
CA GLN A 3 -27.86 -15.20 -10.79
C GLN A 3 -26.84 -15.87 -9.86
N ALA A 4 -26.98 -17.19 -9.64
CA ALA A 4 -26.06 -17.99 -8.84
C ALA A 4 -24.67 -18.09 -9.48
N ASP A 5 -24.60 -18.25 -10.81
CA ASP A 5 -23.32 -18.32 -11.54
C ASP A 5 -22.56 -16.98 -11.50
N LEU A 6 -23.29 -15.87 -11.46
CA LEU A 6 -22.71 -14.54 -11.30
C LEU A 6 -22.21 -14.30 -9.88
N ALA A 7 -22.99 -14.69 -8.87
CA ALA A 7 -22.63 -14.55 -7.45
C ALA A 7 -21.41 -15.41 -7.07
N ALA A 8 -21.28 -16.60 -7.66
CA ALA A 8 -20.12 -17.47 -7.47
C ALA A 8 -18.82 -16.84 -8.01
N ARG A 9 -18.89 -16.04 -9.09
CA ARG A 9 -17.75 -15.29 -9.64
C ARG A 9 -17.44 -14.00 -8.87
N LEU A 10 -18.39 -13.50 -8.07
CA LEU A 10 -18.23 -12.34 -7.19
C LEU A 10 -17.68 -12.72 -5.81
N THR A 11 -17.64 -14.01 -5.48
CA THR A 11 -17.07 -14.47 -4.22
C THR A 11 -15.56 -14.55 -4.39
N MET A 12 -14.88 -13.43 -4.08
CA MET A 12 -13.44 -13.40 -3.94
C MET A 12 -13.05 -14.43 -2.86
N ASN A 13 -12.46 -15.56 -3.28
CA ASN A 13 -11.92 -16.57 -2.38
C ASN A 13 -10.64 -16.05 -1.70
N GLY A 14 -10.79 -15.01 -0.88
CA GLY A 14 -9.75 -14.56 0.03
C GLY A 14 -9.89 -15.33 1.33
N VAL A 15 -8.84 -16.06 1.71
CA VAL A 15 -8.72 -16.50 3.11
C VAL A 15 -8.39 -15.24 3.92
N PRO A 16 -9.12 -14.94 5.02
CA PRO A 16 -8.68 -13.90 5.93
C PRO A 16 -7.32 -14.32 6.47
N ASP A 17 -6.29 -13.61 6.04
CA ASP A 17 -4.93 -13.79 6.51
C ASP A 17 -4.52 -12.54 7.28
N ALA A 18 -3.78 -12.75 8.36
CA ALA A 18 -3.32 -11.67 9.21
C ALA A 18 -1.86 -11.40 8.90
N VAL A 19 -1.53 -10.16 8.61
CA VAL A 19 -0.13 -9.75 8.50
C VAL A 19 0.56 -9.99 9.84
N ASN A 20 1.63 -10.78 9.85
CA ASN A 20 2.41 -10.99 11.06
C ASN A 20 3.20 -9.71 11.38
N VAL A 21 2.61 -8.88 12.24
CA VAL A 21 3.19 -7.60 12.67
C VAL A 21 4.56 -7.77 13.30
N GLU A 22 4.86 -8.92 13.92
CA GLU A 22 6.15 -9.20 14.57
C GLU A 22 7.28 -9.36 13.56
N GLU A 23 7.03 -10.03 12.43
CA GLU A 23 8.02 -10.24 11.36
C GLU A 23 8.35 -8.96 10.59
N LEU A 24 7.43 -7.98 10.61
CA LEU A 24 7.55 -6.70 9.92
C LEU A 24 8.05 -5.56 10.82
N GLN A 25 8.35 -5.81 12.10
CA GLN A 25 8.85 -4.75 13.01
C GLN A 25 10.19 -4.14 12.55
N GLU A 26 11.02 -4.92 11.88
CA GLU A 26 12.33 -4.47 11.38
C GLU A 26 12.26 -3.85 9.97
N ALA A 27 11.08 -3.90 9.32
CA ALA A 27 10.90 -3.32 8.00
C ALA A 27 10.76 -1.78 8.10
N ASP A 28 11.30 -1.08 7.10
CA ASP A 28 11.02 0.36 6.92
C ASP A 28 9.64 0.49 6.28
N ILE A 29 8.68 0.98 7.06
CA ILE A 29 7.27 1.07 6.67
C ILE A 29 6.89 2.53 6.52
N ILE A 30 6.13 2.83 5.48
CA ILE A 30 5.41 4.10 5.32
C ILE A 30 3.90 3.86 5.38
N ILE A 31 3.20 4.64 6.20
CA ILE A 31 1.74 4.67 6.30
C ILE A 31 1.28 5.99 5.69
N ILE A 32 0.45 5.92 4.65
CA ILE A 32 -0.13 7.09 3.99
C ILE A 32 -1.60 7.18 4.41
N GLU A 33 -1.92 8.17 5.25
CA GLU A 33 -3.27 8.41 5.75
C GLU A 33 -4.01 9.40 4.86
N VAL A 34 -5.26 9.11 4.55
CA VAL A 34 -6.10 9.99 3.73
C VAL A 34 -7.20 10.62 4.58
N GLY A 35 -7.25 11.95 4.62
CA GLY A 35 -8.07 12.73 5.53
C GLY A 35 -9.56 12.80 5.19
N ASP A 36 -9.93 12.59 3.92
CA ASP A 36 -11.32 12.68 3.42
C ASP A 36 -12.12 11.36 3.53
N LEU A 37 -11.53 10.34 4.15
CA LEU A 37 -12.20 9.08 4.41
C LEU A 37 -13.20 9.17 5.56
N ALA A 38 -14.15 8.22 5.58
CA ALA A 38 -15.13 8.11 6.67
C ALA A 38 -14.44 7.97 8.03
N ALA A 39 -15.09 8.44 9.10
CA ALA A 39 -14.52 8.44 10.45
C ALA A 39 -14.06 7.05 10.93
N SER A 40 -14.69 5.97 10.45
CA SER A 40 -14.25 4.60 10.74
C SER A 40 -12.82 4.33 10.32
N TYR A 41 -12.31 4.94 9.25
CA TYR A 41 -10.93 4.76 8.81
C TYR A 41 -9.91 5.37 9.77
N LYS A 42 -10.28 6.38 10.56
CA LYS A 42 -9.39 6.95 11.58
C LYS A 42 -9.02 5.93 12.64
N GLU A 43 -9.99 5.14 13.11
CA GLU A 43 -9.73 4.06 14.08
C GLU A 43 -8.81 2.98 13.48
N HIS A 44 -8.94 2.71 12.18
CA HIS A 44 -8.07 1.77 11.48
C HIS A 44 -6.64 2.33 11.38
N PHE A 45 -6.47 3.60 11.00
CA PHE A 45 -5.16 4.24 10.98
C PHE A 45 -4.52 4.25 12.37
N GLU A 46 -5.26 4.57 13.44
CA GLU A 46 -4.75 4.50 14.81
C GLU A 46 -4.29 3.08 15.19
N SER A 47 -5.04 2.05 14.79
CA SER A 47 -4.65 0.66 15.02
C SER A 47 -3.38 0.28 14.26
N VAL A 48 -3.24 0.71 13.00
CA VAL A 48 -2.06 0.43 12.17
C VAL A 48 -0.83 1.16 12.71
N ASN A 49 -0.96 2.42 13.10
CA ASN A 49 0.11 3.19 13.74
C ASN A 49 0.57 2.54 15.05
N ARG A 50 -0.36 1.99 15.85
CA ARG A 50 -0.02 1.25 17.06
C ARG A 50 0.73 -0.05 16.77
N ALA A 51 0.38 -0.73 15.68
CA ALA A 51 1.06 -1.94 15.24
C ALA A 51 2.49 -1.65 14.72
N TYR A 52 2.70 -0.49 14.11
CA TYR A 52 3.99 -0.10 13.52
C TYR A 52 4.46 1.26 14.07
N PRO A 53 4.94 1.31 15.33
CA PRO A 53 5.30 2.56 15.99
C PRO A 53 6.50 3.28 15.36
N ASN A 54 7.33 2.56 14.59
CA ASN A 54 8.51 3.11 13.91
C ASN A 54 8.22 3.49 12.44
N ALA A 55 6.99 3.31 11.96
CA ALA A 55 6.64 3.64 10.59
C ALA A 55 6.67 5.16 10.35
N LYS A 56 7.08 5.55 9.15
CA LYS A 56 6.95 6.93 8.66
C LYS A 56 5.47 7.17 8.34
N VAL A 57 4.92 8.30 8.76
CA VAL A 57 3.52 8.64 8.49
C VAL A 57 3.45 9.85 7.57
N ALA A 58 2.72 9.71 6.47
CA ALA A 58 2.42 10.78 5.54
C ALA A 58 0.90 11.01 5.51
N HIS A 59 0.47 12.26 5.30
CA HIS A 59 -0.94 12.62 5.32
C HIS A 59 -1.36 13.29 4.01
N LEU A 60 -2.33 12.69 3.33
CA LEU A 60 -3.02 13.24 2.17
C LEU A 60 -4.33 13.88 2.62
N GLU A 61 -4.53 15.17 2.38
CA GLU A 61 -5.77 15.85 2.78
C GLU A 61 -7.01 15.27 2.08
N LEU A 62 -6.87 14.91 0.80
CA LEU A 62 -7.93 14.42 -0.08
C LEU A 62 -7.40 13.27 -0.93
N GLY A 63 -8.21 12.23 -1.20
CA GLY A 63 -7.77 11.11 -2.04
C GLY A 63 -8.71 9.91 -2.07
N GLY A 64 -9.74 9.91 -1.23
CA GLY A 64 -10.68 8.83 -1.11
C GLY A 64 -10.00 7.47 -0.87
N GLN A 65 -10.61 6.40 -1.38
CA GLN A 65 -10.13 5.04 -1.17
C GLN A 65 -8.93 4.66 -2.07
N PHE A 66 -8.67 5.44 -3.12
CA PHE A 66 -7.64 5.14 -4.12
C PHE A 66 -6.76 6.37 -4.38
N PRO A 67 -5.98 6.81 -3.38
CA PRO A 67 -5.16 8.03 -3.47
C PRO A 67 -4.14 7.99 -4.62
N PHE A 68 -3.64 6.80 -4.97
CA PHE A 68 -2.75 6.61 -6.11
C PHE A 68 -3.37 6.92 -7.47
N LEU A 69 -4.71 6.94 -7.59
CA LEU A 69 -5.42 7.35 -8.81
C LEU A 69 -5.85 8.82 -8.74
N SER A 70 -6.38 9.27 -7.61
CA SER A 70 -6.95 10.61 -7.48
C SER A 70 -5.89 11.70 -7.23
N ARG A 71 -4.79 11.34 -6.56
CA ARG A 71 -3.68 12.22 -6.18
C ARG A 71 -2.34 11.57 -6.53
N ALA A 72 -2.22 11.10 -7.77
CA ALA A 72 -1.05 10.37 -8.24
C ALA A 72 0.26 11.13 -7.97
N GLU A 73 0.30 12.44 -8.23
CA GLU A 73 1.51 13.27 -8.02
C GLU A 73 1.94 13.32 -6.54
N GLU A 74 1.00 13.62 -5.64
CA GLU A 74 1.28 13.76 -4.21
C GLU A 74 1.61 12.41 -3.57
N PHE A 75 0.88 11.36 -3.96
CA PHE A 75 1.16 9.99 -3.56
C PHE A 75 2.55 9.53 -4.05
N ALA A 76 2.89 9.80 -5.31
CA ALA A 76 4.19 9.47 -5.87
C ALA A 76 5.32 10.19 -5.14
N ALA A 77 5.16 11.46 -4.78
CA ALA A 77 6.15 12.20 -4.01
C ALA A 77 6.45 11.54 -2.65
N TYR A 78 5.44 11.06 -1.93
CA TYR A 78 5.66 10.32 -0.68
C TYR A 78 6.43 9.01 -0.89
N MET A 79 6.12 8.30 -1.98
CA MET A 79 6.83 7.08 -2.35
C MET A 79 8.29 7.38 -2.73
N GLU A 80 8.53 8.41 -3.54
CA GLU A 80 9.88 8.86 -3.91
C GLU A 80 10.70 9.22 -2.67
N MET A 81 10.14 10.00 -1.74
CA MET A 81 10.82 10.35 -0.48
C MET A 81 11.14 9.11 0.36
N HIS A 82 10.26 8.11 0.38
CA HIS A 82 10.52 6.85 1.07
C HIS A 82 11.65 6.07 0.39
N PHE A 83 11.62 5.97 -0.94
CA PHE A 83 12.61 5.24 -1.73
C PHE A 83 13.95 5.93 -1.88
N GLU A 84 14.04 7.24 -1.69
CA GLU A 84 15.29 8.00 -1.76
C GLU A 84 16.35 7.42 -0.79
N SER A 85 15.89 6.93 0.37
CA SER A 85 16.76 6.26 1.35
C SER A 85 17.46 5.00 0.80
N TYR A 86 16.93 4.45 -0.29
CA TYR A 86 17.38 3.21 -0.92
C TYR A 86 18.13 3.42 -2.23
N HIS A 87 18.17 4.63 -2.80
CA HIS A 87 18.65 4.91 -4.15
C HIS A 87 20.09 4.42 -4.43
N GLN A 88 20.92 4.29 -3.38
CA GLN A 88 22.31 3.79 -3.46
C GLN A 88 22.56 2.49 -2.69
N THR A 89 21.48 1.79 -2.35
CA THR A 89 21.54 0.51 -1.61
C THR A 89 21.22 -0.66 -2.54
N PRO A 90 21.61 -1.89 -2.17
CA PRO A 90 21.18 -3.10 -2.89
C PRO A 90 19.65 -3.30 -2.92
N PHE A 91 18.91 -2.54 -2.12
CA PHE A 91 17.45 -2.57 -2.04
C PHE A 91 16.79 -1.46 -2.85
N CYS A 92 17.57 -0.71 -3.64
CA CYS A 92 17.03 0.28 -4.59
C CYS A 92 16.04 -0.42 -5.53
N PRO A 93 14.79 0.04 -5.64
CA PRO A 93 13.88 -0.43 -6.67
C PRO A 93 14.31 0.17 -8.02
N THR A 94 15.45 -0.26 -8.56
CA THR A 94 15.76 0.01 -9.96
C THR A 94 14.74 -0.72 -10.82
N ALA A 95 13.99 0.00 -11.64
CA ALA A 95 13.15 -0.55 -12.72
C ALA A 95 13.99 -1.18 -13.86
N ASN A 96 15.20 -1.66 -13.55
CA ASN A 96 16.17 -2.25 -14.46
C ASN A 96 16.36 -3.74 -14.17
N ASP A 97 15.28 -4.47 -13.97
CA ASP A 97 15.18 -5.67 -14.79
C ASP A 97 14.90 -5.14 -16.18
N GLU A 98 15.97 -4.99 -16.97
CA GLU A 98 15.86 -4.95 -18.42
C GLU A 98 14.81 -6.01 -18.78
N PHE A 99 13.73 -5.60 -19.45
CA PHE A 99 12.86 -6.55 -20.11
C PHE A 99 13.77 -7.41 -20.97
N ASP A 100 14.08 -8.61 -20.49
CA ASP A 100 14.83 -9.61 -21.21
C ASP A 100 13.97 -9.98 -22.41
N ASP A 101 14.18 -9.24 -23.51
CA ASP A 101 13.58 -9.38 -24.84
C ASP A 101 14.03 -10.68 -25.51
N ASN A 102 14.22 -11.74 -24.71
CA ASN A 102 14.76 -13.01 -25.14
C ASN A 102 14.09 -14.25 -24.51
N ARG A 103 12.87 -14.10 -24.01
CA ARG A 103 11.99 -15.24 -23.75
C ARG A 103 10.87 -15.32 -24.80
N ILE A 104 11.27 -15.86 -25.96
CA ILE A 104 10.37 -16.49 -26.94
C ILE A 104 9.71 -17.72 -26.31
#